data_AF-A0AAD6VYQ9-F1
#
_entry.id   AF-A0AAD6VYQ9-F1
#
_cell.length_a   1.000
_cell.length_b   1.000
_cell.length_c   1.000
_cell.angle_alpha   90.00
_cell.angle_beta   90.00
_cell.angle_gamma   90.00
#
_symmetry.space_group_name_H-M   'P 1'
#
loop_
_entity.id
_entity.type
_entity.pdbx_description
1 polymer ?
#
loop_
_entity_poly.entity_id
_entity_poly.type
_entity_poly.pdbx_seq_one_letter_code
_entity_poly.pdbx_strand_id
1 'polypeptide(L)'
;MLYSREILNLLGRKDVRKILKRKDSDAGERGRALEELRSSLFSRFRFSESAKRQEKRSCGPVLALTFNFLVAVGIIFMNKWVLQGVGFHFPICLSFIHYLLSWALMAILKAFSALPGSPPSKSTRLSLFTLGFVMSLSTGLANVSLKYNSVGFYQMAKIAVTPSIVLAEFIWFKKRVSFSKVLALTVVSIGVAVATVTDLQFSLFGACVALAWIIPSAVNKILWSTLQQRESWTALALMWKTTPITLFFLATLIPFFDPPGVFSYDWNFRNTALILLSAVLGFLLQWSGALALG
;
A
#
# COMPACT_ATOMS: atom_id res chain seq x y z
N MET A 1 -30.04 -5.79 -22.50
CA MET A 1 -30.62 -5.63 -23.86
C MET A 1 -29.76 -4.83 -24.85
N LEU A 2 -28.81 -3.97 -24.43
CA LEU A 2 -27.89 -3.27 -25.36
C LEU A 2 -26.94 -4.22 -26.14
N TYR A 3 -26.54 -5.34 -25.53
CA TYR A 3 -25.55 -6.26 -26.11
C TYR A 3 -26.01 -6.98 -27.39
N SER A 4 -27.31 -7.16 -27.56
CA SER A 4 -27.87 -7.86 -28.74
C SER A 4 -27.98 -6.93 -29.96
N ARG A 5 -28.18 -5.62 -29.76
CA ARG A 5 -28.31 -4.64 -30.85
C ARG A 5 -26.96 -4.30 -31.51
N GLU A 6 -25.87 -4.32 -30.74
CA GLU A 6 -24.51 -4.07 -31.29
C GLU A 6 -24.01 -5.23 -32.15
N ILE A 7 -24.27 -6.47 -31.72
CA ILE A 7 -23.91 -7.68 -32.49
C ILE A 7 -24.73 -7.75 -33.79
N LEU A 8 -26.02 -7.40 -33.74
CA LEU A 8 -26.89 -7.38 -34.93
C LEU A 8 -26.49 -6.27 -35.92
N ASN A 9 -26.02 -5.12 -35.45
CA ASN A 9 -25.51 -4.04 -36.30
C ASN A 9 -24.13 -4.35 -36.91
N LEU A 10 -23.28 -5.09 -36.21
CA LEU A 10 -22.01 -5.60 -36.74
C LEU A 10 -22.23 -6.66 -37.83
N LEU A 11 -23.28 -7.47 -37.72
CA LEU A 11 -23.64 -8.49 -38.71
C LEU A 11 -24.30 -7.90 -39.98
N GLY A 12 -24.90 -6.71 -39.93
CA GLY A 12 -25.88 -6.28 -40.94
C GLY A 12 -25.38 -5.54 -42.19
N ARG A 13 -24.22 -4.87 -42.13
CA ARG A 13 -23.71 -3.93 -43.15
C ARG A 13 -23.09 -4.48 -44.44
N LYS A 14 -21.84 -4.93 -44.27
CA LYS A 14 -20.79 -4.92 -45.30
C LYS A 14 -20.30 -6.32 -45.65
N ASP A 15 -20.20 -7.22 -44.66
CA ASP A 15 -19.67 -8.57 -44.88
C ASP A 15 -20.75 -9.53 -45.42
N VAL A 16 -21.99 -9.44 -44.95
CA VAL A 16 -23.13 -10.16 -45.54
C VAL A 16 -23.39 -9.72 -46.99
N ARG A 17 -23.18 -8.43 -47.30
CA ARG A 17 -23.32 -7.89 -48.65
C ARG A 17 -22.25 -8.43 -49.61
N LYS A 18 -21.04 -8.75 -49.12
CA LYS A 18 -20.00 -9.45 -49.90
C LYS A 18 -20.39 -10.90 -50.23
N ILE A 19 -21.02 -11.60 -49.30
CA ILE A 19 -21.51 -12.98 -49.51
C ILE A 19 -22.69 -12.98 -50.48
N LEU A 20 -23.61 -12.02 -50.36
CA LEU A 20 -24.78 -11.91 -51.25
C LEU A 20 -24.41 -11.52 -52.69
N LYS A 21 -23.33 -10.77 -52.90
CA LYS A 21 -22.85 -10.38 -54.24
C LYS A 21 -22.09 -11.50 -54.98
N ARG A 22 -21.71 -12.57 -54.27
CA ARG A 22 -21.02 -13.76 -54.80
C ARG A 22 -21.98 -14.92 -55.10
N LYS A 23 -23.28 -14.64 -55.18
CA LYS A 23 -24.35 -15.64 -55.25
C LYS A 23 -24.26 -16.55 -56.50
N ASP A 24 -23.57 -16.11 -57.56
CA ASP A 24 -23.45 -16.83 -58.85
C ASP A 24 -22.15 -17.65 -59.04
N SER A 25 -21.29 -17.75 -58.02
CA SER A 25 -20.05 -18.56 -58.11
C SER A 25 -20.10 -19.85 -57.28
N ASP A 26 -19.38 -20.83 -57.84
CA ASP A 26 -19.10 -22.20 -57.42
C ASP A 26 -19.09 -22.43 -55.89
N ALA A 27 -19.66 -23.57 -55.46
CA ALA A 27 -19.86 -23.93 -54.05
C ALA A 27 -18.54 -23.92 -53.24
N GLY A 28 -17.40 -24.16 -53.91
CA GLY A 28 -16.06 -24.09 -53.33
C GLY A 28 -15.56 -22.68 -52.97
N GLU A 29 -16.08 -21.62 -53.59
CA GLU A 29 -15.74 -20.23 -53.23
C GLU A 29 -16.51 -19.74 -51.99
N ARG A 30 -17.76 -20.21 -51.81
CA ARG A 30 -18.56 -19.88 -50.62
C ARG A 30 -17.98 -20.49 -49.35
N GLY A 31 -17.49 -21.73 -49.42
CA GLY A 31 -16.83 -22.40 -48.29
C GLY A 31 -15.60 -21.62 -47.82
N ARG A 32 -14.74 -21.21 -48.76
CA ARG A 32 -13.55 -20.39 -48.46
C ARG A 32 -13.90 -19.02 -47.88
N ALA A 33 -14.92 -18.35 -48.42
CA ALA A 33 -15.36 -17.04 -47.90
C ALA A 33 -15.95 -17.14 -46.48
N LEU A 34 -16.66 -18.22 -46.16
CA LEU A 34 -17.18 -18.47 -44.82
C LEU A 34 -16.06 -18.73 -43.81
N GLU A 35 -15.01 -19.43 -44.24
CA GLU A 35 -13.85 -19.76 -43.41
C GLU A 35 -12.94 -18.55 -43.15
N GLU A 36 -12.78 -17.67 -44.14
CA GLU A 36 -12.17 -16.34 -43.97
C GLU A 36 -12.97 -15.45 -43.01
N LEU A 37 -14.31 -15.46 -43.10
CA LEU A 37 -15.14 -14.69 -42.19
C LEU A 37 -15.06 -15.24 -40.75
N ARG A 38 -15.07 -16.57 -40.60
CA ARG A 38 -14.94 -17.25 -39.31
C ARG A 38 -13.58 -16.95 -38.66
N SER A 39 -12.49 -17.03 -39.42
CA SER A 39 -11.14 -16.70 -38.94
C SER A 39 -10.97 -15.21 -38.61
N SER A 40 -11.57 -14.32 -39.41
CA SER A 40 -11.67 -12.88 -39.14
C SER A 40 -12.42 -12.57 -37.84
N LEU A 41 -13.58 -13.19 -37.63
CA LEU A 41 -14.35 -13.03 -36.39
C LEU A 41 -13.60 -13.57 -35.19
N PHE A 42 -13.01 -14.76 -35.32
CA PHE A 42 -12.28 -15.41 -34.24
C PHE A 42 -11.01 -14.64 -33.84
N SER A 43 -10.29 -14.08 -34.82
CA SER A 43 -9.12 -13.22 -34.56
C SER A 43 -9.51 -11.89 -33.90
N ARG A 44 -10.60 -11.25 -34.33
CA ARG A 44 -11.13 -10.03 -33.67
C ARG A 44 -11.58 -10.27 -32.23
N PHE A 45 -12.26 -11.38 -31.94
CA PHE A 45 -12.65 -11.75 -30.58
C PHE A 45 -11.42 -11.99 -29.70
N ARG A 46 -10.43 -12.75 -30.20
CA ARG A 46 -9.18 -13.05 -29.47
C ARG A 46 -8.35 -11.78 -29.20
N PHE A 47 -8.32 -10.83 -30.15
CA PHE A 47 -7.66 -9.53 -29.97
C PHE A 47 -8.37 -8.65 -28.94
N SER A 48 -9.71 -8.59 -28.95
CA SER A 48 -10.47 -7.81 -27.98
C SER A 48 -10.32 -8.34 -26.55
N GLU A 49 -10.33 -9.66 -26.40
CA GLU A 49 -10.16 -10.32 -25.10
C GLU A 49 -8.73 -10.14 -24.57
N SER A 50 -7.72 -10.27 -25.44
CA SER A 50 -6.31 -10.02 -25.08
C SER A 50 -6.04 -8.55 -24.74
N ALA A 51 -6.63 -7.61 -25.49
CA ALA A 51 -6.51 -6.17 -25.22
C ALA A 51 -7.16 -5.79 -23.88
N LYS A 52 -8.37 -6.29 -23.57
CA LYS A 52 -9.01 -6.09 -22.25
C LYS A 52 -8.25 -6.76 -21.12
N ARG A 53 -7.62 -7.92 -21.36
CA ARG A 53 -6.75 -8.59 -20.37
C ARG A 53 -5.48 -7.78 -20.11
N GLN A 54 -4.86 -7.24 -21.15
CA GLN A 54 -3.63 -6.46 -21.08
C GLN A 54 -3.87 -5.06 -20.46
N GLU A 55 -5.00 -4.42 -20.79
CA GLU A 55 -5.45 -3.16 -20.19
C GLU A 55 -5.79 -3.34 -18.71
N LYS A 56 -6.52 -4.40 -18.31
CA LYS A 56 -6.74 -4.73 -16.89
C LYS A 56 -5.45 -5.05 -16.14
N ARG A 57 -4.45 -5.67 -16.79
CA ARG A 57 -3.16 -6.04 -16.20
C ARG A 57 -2.22 -4.85 -16.03
N SER A 58 -2.36 -3.80 -16.84
CA SER A 58 -1.57 -2.56 -16.76
C SER A 58 -2.26 -1.46 -15.93
N CYS A 59 -3.59 -1.36 -16.00
CA CYS A 59 -4.39 -0.40 -15.24
C CYS A 59 -4.45 -0.76 -13.74
N GLY A 60 -4.48 -2.06 -13.41
CA GLY A 60 -4.53 -2.52 -12.02
C GLY A 60 -3.39 -1.96 -11.14
N PRO A 61 -2.11 -2.16 -11.50
CA PRO A 61 -0.98 -1.63 -10.73
C PRO A 61 -0.96 -0.11 -10.65
N VAL A 62 -1.22 0.59 -11.76
CA VAL A 62 -1.24 2.06 -11.79
C VAL A 62 -2.35 2.60 -10.88
N LEU A 63 -3.56 2.04 -10.98
CA LEU A 63 -4.69 2.43 -10.14
C LEU A 63 -4.43 2.15 -8.66
N ALA A 64 -3.85 1.00 -8.33
CA ALA A 64 -3.48 0.65 -6.95
C ALA A 64 -2.41 1.61 -6.39
N LEU A 65 -1.41 1.98 -7.19
CA LEU A 65 -0.38 2.93 -6.80
C LEU A 65 -0.92 4.35 -6.65
N THR A 66 -1.77 4.82 -7.55
CA THR A 66 -2.42 6.14 -7.44
C THR A 66 -3.34 6.19 -6.23
N PHE A 67 -4.14 5.15 -5.99
CA PHE A 67 -4.98 5.05 -4.79
C PHE A 67 -4.13 5.06 -3.51
N ASN A 68 -3.07 4.25 -3.47
CA ASN A 68 -2.13 4.23 -2.35
C ASN A 68 -1.48 5.60 -2.12
N PHE A 69 -1.11 6.32 -3.19
CA PHE A 69 -0.55 7.66 -3.09
C PHE A 69 -1.56 8.65 -2.49
N LEU A 70 -2.80 8.69 -2.98
CA LEU A 70 -3.84 9.58 -2.47
C LEU A 70 -4.14 9.31 -0.99
N VAL A 71 -4.29 8.03 -0.62
CA VAL A 71 -4.51 7.64 0.78
C VAL A 71 -3.29 7.98 1.65
N ALA A 72 -2.07 7.77 1.15
CA ALA A 72 -0.84 8.10 1.86
C ALA A 72 -0.67 9.60 2.12
N VAL A 73 -1.07 10.46 1.18
CA VAL A 73 -1.07 11.91 1.40
C VAL A 73 -2.18 12.28 2.38
N GLY A 74 -3.40 11.76 2.18
CA GLY A 74 -4.56 12.05 3.02
C GLY A 74 -4.33 11.72 4.50
N ILE A 75 -3.77 10.55 4.80
CA ILE A 75 -3.49 10.15 6.19
C ILE A 75 -2.42 11.02 6.85
N ILE A 76 -1.41 11.50 6.12
CA ILE A 76 -0.36 12.36 6.71
C ILE A 76 -0.98 13.69 7.16
N PHE A 77 -1.76 14.33 6.30
CA PHE A 77 -2.44 15.57 6.64
C PHE A 77 -3.50 15.37 7.73
N MET A 78 -4.29 14.29 7.64
CA MET A 78 -5.31 13.97 8.65
C MET A 78 -4.67 13.72 10.02
N ASN A 79 -3.60 12.94 10.10
CA ASN A 79 -2.90 12.69 11.36
C ASN A 79 -2.30 13.97 11.92
N LYS A 80 -1.68 14.82 11.09
CA LYS A 80 -1.14 16.11 11.53
C LYS A 80 -2.26 17.00 12.09
N TRP A 81 -3.40 17.05 11.41
CA TRP A 81 -4.57 17.80 11.85
C TRP A 81 -5.15 17.26 13.16
N VAL A 82 -5.25 15.94 13.32
CA VAL A 82 -5.71 15.31 14.57
C VAL A 82 -4.75 15.64 15.73
N LEU A 83 -3.43 15.56 15.50
CA LEU A 83 -2.42 15.75 16.54
C LEU A 83 -2.23 17.22 16.97
N GLN A 84 -2.45 18.18 16.06
CA GLN A 84 -2.21 19.61 16.31
C GLN A 84 -3.47 20.47 16.24
N GLY A 85 -4.35 20.26 15.27
CA GLY A 85 -5.57 21.06 15.09
C GLY A 85 -6.71 20.65 16.03
N VAL A 86 -6.93 19.34 16.19
CA VAL A 86 -7.98 18.79 17.07
C VAL A 86 -7.51 18.67 18.54
N GLY A 87 -6.23 18.97 18.80
CA GLY A 87 -5.65 18.95 20.15
C GLY A 87 -5.42 17.55 20.73
N PHE A 88 -5.50 16.49 19.91
CA PHE A 88 -5.23 15.13 20.38
C PHE A 88 -3.72 14.88 20.46
N HIS A 89 -3.06 15.36 21.52
CA HIS A 89 -1.59 15.37 21.62
C HIS A 89 -0.95 14.01 21.96
N PHE A 90 -1.62 12.89 21.65
CA PHE A 90 -1.24 11.52 22.02
C PHE A 90 -0.94 10.66 20.76
N PRO A 91 0.25 10.80 20.15
CA PRO A 91 0.60 10.10 18.91
C PRO A 91 0.65 8.58 19.02
N ILE A 92 1.04 8.01 20.17
CA ILE A 92 1.05 6.55 20.34
C ILE A 92 -0.37 6.03 20.48
N CYS A 93 -1.23 6.71 21.24
CA CYS A 93 -2.65 6.38 21.35
C CYS A 93 -3.36 6.48 20.00
N LEU A 94 -3.04 7.48 19.17
CA LEU A 94 -3.58 7.58 17.82
C LEU A 94 -3.21 6.34 16.99
N SER A 95 -1.94 5.93 17.06
CA SER A 95 -1.45 4.70 16.42
C SER A 95 -2.19 3.46 16.93
N PHE A 96 -2.40 3.38 18.24
CA PHE A 96 -3.12 2.28 18.87
C PHE A 96 -4.56 2.19 18.36
N ILE A 97 -5.29 3.32 18.29
CA ILE A 97 -6.65 3.38 17.72
C ILE A 97 -6.66 2.94 16.25
N HIS A 98 -5.66 3.36 15.46
CA HIS A 98 -5.53 2.94 14.05
C HIS A 98 -5.37 1.43 13.93
N TYR A 99 -4.46 0.82 14.70
CA TYR A 99 -4.26 -0.62 14.67
C TYR A 99 -5.45 -1.39 15.25
N LEU A 100 -6.15 -0.83 16.24
CA LEU A 100 -7.32 -1.47 16.85
C LEU A 100 -8.47 -1.52 15.84
N LEU A 101 -8.73 -0.41 15.14
CA LEU A 101 -9.73 -0.38 14.07
C LEU A 101 -9.32 -1.28 12.89
N SER A 102 -8.06 -1.24 12.47
CA SER A 102 -7.54 -2.14 11.43
C SER A 102 -7.72 -3.60 11.81
N TRP A 103 -7.48 -3.96 13.07
CA TRP A 103 -7.69 -5.32 13.57
C TRP A 103 -9.16 -5.73 13.50
N ALA A 104 -10.07 -4.85 13.93
CA ALA A 104 -11.52 -5.09 13.84
C ALA A 104 -11.98 -5.25 12.39
N LEU A 105 -11.53 -4.39 11.47
CA LEU A 105 -11.85 -4.48 10.04
C LEU A 105 -11.29 -5.75 9.40
N MET A 106 -10.05 -6.14 9.75
CA MET A 106 -9.51 -7.43 9.29
C MET A 106 -10.25 -8.63 9.87
N ALA A 107 -10.78 -8.55 11.10
CA ALA A 107 -11.60 -9.61 11.68
C ALA A 107 -12.90 -9.79 10.91
N ILE A 108 -13.52 -8.70 10.49
CA ILE A 108 -14.71 -8.71 9.61
C ILE A 108 -14.35 -9.37 8.26
N LEU A 109 -13.24 -8.98 7.63
CA LEU A 109 -12.78 -9.59 6.38
C LEU A 109 -12.49 -11.09 6.52
N LYS A 110 -11.96 -11.50 7.68
CA LYS A 110 -11.76 -12.91 8.01
C LYS A 110 -13.08 -13.67 8.11
N ALA A 111 -14.10 -13.08 8.74
CA ALA A 111 -15.43 -13.68 8.84
C ALA A 111 -16.05 -13.91 7.45
N PHE A 112 -15.77 -13.03 6.49
CA PHE A 112 -16.15 -13.21 5.08
C PHE A 112 -15.22 -14.15 4.28
N SER A 113 -14.29 -14.85 4.92
CA SER A 113 -13.32 -15.76 4.28
C SER A 113 -12.45 -15.10 3.20
N ALA A 114 -12.28 -13.77 3.25
CA ALA A 114 -11.47 -13.01 2.31
C ALA A 114 -9.96 -12.99 2.66
N LEU A 115 -9.57 -13.63 3.77
CA LEU A 115 -8.15 -13.71 4.17
C LEU A 115 -7.49 -14.98 3.62
N PRO A 116 -6.33 -14.86 2.96
CA PRO A 116 -5.57 -16.02 2.51
C PRO A 116 -5.07 -16.87 3.68
N GLY A 117 -4.92 -18.18 3.46
CA GLY A 117 -4.36 -19.11 4.44
C GLY A 117 -2.92 -18.75 4.83
N SER A 118 -2.57 -18.99 6.09
CA SER A 118 -1.20 -18.80 6.60
C SER A 118 -0.35 -20.05 6.39
N PRO A 119 0.92 -19.93 5.95
CA PRO A 119 1.80 -21.09 5.80
C PRO A 119 2.11 -21.74 7.17
N PRO A 120 2.21 -23.08 7.24
CA PRO A 120 2.48 -23.80 8.47
C PRO A 120 3.99 -23.80 8.78
N SER A 121 4.49 -22.78 9.47
CA SER A 121 5.90 -22.76 9.91
C SER A 121 6.04 -22.45 11.40
N LYS A 122 6.66 -23.38 12.14
CA LYS A 122 6.94 -23.27 13.58
C LYS A 122 8.10 -22.32 13.89
N SER A 123 9.03 -22.13 12.94
CA SER A 123 10.18 -21.21 13.05
C SER A 123 9.77 -19.73 12.96
N THR A 124 8.54 -19.46 12.55
CA THR A 124 8.05 -18.11 12.25
C THR A 124 7.59 -17.34 13.50
N ARG A 125 7.34 -18.00 14.64
CA ARG A 125 6.76 -17.33 15.82
C ARG A 125 7.63 -16.21 16.39
N LEU A 126 8.94 -16.45 16.55
CA LEU A 126 9.87 -15.43 17.02
C LEU A 126 10.01 -14.29 16.01
N SER A 127 10.09 -14.60 14.72
CA SER A 127 10.15 -13.60 13.64
C SER A 127 8.90 -12.72 13.60
N LEU A 128 7.71 -13.28 13.80
CA LEU A 128 6.46 -12.53 13.90
C LEU A 128 6.41 -11.64 15.14
N PHE A 129 6.92 -12.14 16.27
CA PHE A 129 7.00 -11.36 17.51
C PHE A 129 7.94 -10.17 17.35
N THR A 130 9.15 -10.42 16.84
CA THR A 130 10.11 -9.36 16.51
C THR A 130 9.52 -8.37 15.51
N LEU A 131 8.79 -8.85 14.49
CA LEU A 131 8.13 -7.97 13.54
C LEU A 131 7.08 -7.09 14.21
N GLY A 132 6.19 -7.65 15.05
CA GLY A 132 5.20 -6.87 15.79
C GLY A 132 5.83 -5.83 16.73
N PHE A 133 6.92 -6.20 17.41
CA PHE A 133 7.69 -5.28 18.23
C PHE A 133 8.28 -4.13 17.39
N VAL A 134 9.03 -4.44 16.34
CA VAL A 134 9.67 -3.42 15.49
C VAL A 134 8.62 -2.56 14.76
N MET A 135 7.48 -3.13 14.34
CA MET A 135 6.32 -2.42 13.79
C MET A 135 5.76 -1.40 14.78
N SER A 136 5.64 -1.74 16.07
CA SER A 136 5.15 -0.83 17.10
C SER A 136 6.11 0.35 17.32
N LEU A 137 7.42 0.08 17.42
CA LEU A 137 8.44 1.13 17.52
C LEU A 137 8.46 2.02 16.28
N SER A 138 8.47 1.42 15.09
CA SER A 138 8.46 2.14 13.82
C SER A 138 7.21 3.03 13.69
N THR A 139 6.01 2.50 13.97
CA THR A 139 4.78 3.29 13.81
C THR A 139 4.63 4.33 14.91
N GLY A 140 4.96 3.98 16.16
CA GLY A 140 4.92 4.90 17.29
C GLY A 140 5.84 6.10 17.05
N LEU A 141 7.12 5.84 16.77
CA LEU A 141 8.10 6.90 16.50
C LEU A 141 7.77 7.69 15.23
N ALA A 142 7.11 7.09 14.22
CA ALA A 142 6.61 7.83 13.05
C ALA A 142 5.63 8.92 13.47
N ASN A 143 4.65 8.58 14.29
CA ASN A 143 3.62 9.52 14.71
C ASN A 143 4.14 10.52 15.74
N VAL A 144 5.09 10.14 16.58
CA VAL A 144 5.83 11.09 17.44
C VAL A 144 6.60 12.08 16.56
N SER A 145 7.34 11.60 15.55
CA SER A 145 8.03 12.46 14.58
C SER A 145 7.06 13.40 13.85
N LEU A 146 5.91 12.89 13.41
CA LEU A 146 4.88 13.70 12.74
C LEU A 146 4.30 14.79 13.66
N LYS A 147 4.18 14.54 14.97
CA LYS A 147 3.74 15.54 15.95
C LYS A 147 4.74 16.70 16.06
N TYR A 148 6.02 16.38 16.23
CA TYR A 148 7.07 17.36 16.55
C TYR A 148 7.74 18.01 15.34
N ASN A 149 7.66 17.41 14.16
CA ASN A 149 8.26 17.94 12.93
C ASN A 149 7.23 18.54 11.98
N SER A 150 7.69 19.36 11.03
CA SER A 150 6.87 19.79 9.90
C SER A 150 6.46 18.59 9.04
N VAL A 151 5.37 18.73 8.27
CA VAL A 151 4.96 17.68 7.32
C VAL A 151 6.04 17.45 6.26
N GLY A 152 6.72 18.52 5.82
CA GLY A 152 7.84 18.44 4.87
C GLY A 152 9.00 17.63 5.42
N PHE A 153 9.47 17.95 6.64
CA PHE A 153 10.52 17.20 7.32
C PHE A 153 10.19 15.74 7.52
N TYR A 154 8.97 15.46 7.98
CA TYR A 154 8.49 14.09 8.14
C TYR A 154 8.53 13.31 6.81
N GLN A 155 8.13 13.93 5.70
CA GLN A 155 8.19 13.31 4.38
C GLN A 155 9.63 13.07 3.92
N MET A 156 10.54 14.02 4.14
CA MET A 156 11.95 13.85 3.84
C MET A 156 12.59 12.72 4.64
N ALA A 157 12.31 12.65 5.94
CA ALA A 157 12.74 11.55 6.80
C ALA A 157 12.19 10.21 6.29
N LYS A 158 10.92 10.17 5.86
CA LYS A 158 10.30 8.98 5.25
C LYS A 158 10.99 8.55 3.96
N ILE A 159 11.41 9.50 3.12
CA ILE A 159 12.19 9.24 1.90
C ILE A 159 13.55 8.65 2.25
N ALA A 160 14.20 9.17 3.29
CA ALA A 160 15.50 8.68 3.78
C ALA A 160 15.47 7.24 4.31
N VAL A 161 14.30 6.72 4.71
CA VAL A 161 14.18 5.30 5.12
C VAL A 161 14.63 4.36 4.00
N THR A 162 14.35 4.68 2.73
CA THR A 162 14.73 3.82 1.59
C THR A 162 16.24 3.65 1.44
N PRO A 163 17.08 4.70 1.37
CA PRO A 163 18.53 4.55 1.40
C PRO A 163 19.01 3.81 2.64
N SER A 164 18.42 4.07 3.81
CA SER A 164 18.79 3.36 5.04
C SER A 164 18.51 1.85 4.98
N ILE A 165 17.42 1.42 4.34
CA ILE A 165 17.15 -0.01 4.10
C ILE A 165 18.26 -0.62 3.24
N VAL A 166 18.58 0.01 2.10
CA VAL A 166 19.56 -0.54 1.17
C VAL A 166 20.95 -0.58 1.82
N LEU A 167 21.29 0.43 2.62
CA LEU A 167 22.52 0.46 3.39
C LEU A 167 22.54 -0.66 4.45
N ALA A 168 21.44 -0.86 5.18
CA ALA A 168 21.32 -1.95 6.14
C ALA A 168 21.39 -3.34 5.46
N GLU A 169 20.78 -3.51 4.29
CA GLU A 169 20.90 -4.73 3.49
C GLU A 169 22.33 -4.99 3.02
N PHE A 170 23.05 -3.94 2.62
CA PHE A 170 24.45 -4.02 2.23
C PHE A 170 25.35 -4.42 3.41
N ILE A 171 25.20 -3.75 4.56
CA ILE A 171 26.04 -3.99 5.75
C ILE A 171 25.74 -5.35 6.38
N TRP A 172 24.46 -5.67 6.60
CA TRP A 172 24.06 -6.83 7.40
C TRP A 172 23.97 -8.12 6.57
N PHE A 173 23.49 -8.04 5.33
CA PHE A 173 23.30 -9.20 4.46
C PHE A 173 24.38 -9.34 3.39
N LYS A 174 25.36 -8.42 3.34
CA LYS A 174 26.44 -8.38 2.34
C LYS A 174 25.94 -8.47 0.89
N LYS A 175 24.72 -8.00 0.62
CA LYS A 175 24.14 -8.00 -0.73
C LYS A 175 24.89 -7.00 -1.60
N ARG A 176 25.33 -7.40 -2.80
CA ARG A 176 25.98 -6.47 -3.74
C ARG A 176 24.96 -5.45 -4.25
N VAL A 177 25.26 -4.17 -4.03
CA VAL A 177 24.48 -3.05 -4.56
C VAL A 177 25.11 -2.58 -5.88
N SER A 178 24.31 -2.42 -6.92
CA SER A 178 24.78 -1.92 -8.21
C SER A 178 25.15 -0.44 -8.13
N PHE A 179 26.17 -0.01 -8.89
CA PHE A 179 26.63 1.39 -8.89
C PHE A 179 25.50 2.40 -9.13
N SER A 180 24.58 2.12 -10.07
CA SER A 180 23.40 2.97 -10.33
C SER A 180 22.50 3.15 -9.11
N LYS A 181 22.38 2.14 -8.24
CA LYS A 181 21.60 2.25 -6.99
C LYS A 181 22.34 3.14 -6.00
N VAL A 182 23.65 2.97 -5.85
CA VAL A 182 24.49 3.82 -4.98
C VAL A 182 24.34 5.28 -5.39
N LEU A 183 24.48 5.59 -6.68
CA LEU A 183 24.32 6.96 -7.19
C LEU A 183 22.93 7.54 -6.88
N ALA A 184 21.86 6.79 -7.14
CA ALA A 184 20.50 7.23 -6.85
C ALA A 184 20.29 7.50 -5.35
N LEU A 185 20.81 6.64 -4.47
CA LEU A 185 20.71 6.82 -3.02
C LEU A 185 21.51 8.01 -2.52
N THR A 186 22.69 8.27 -3.09
CA THR A 186 23.49 9.46 -2.77
C THR A 186 22.74 10.73 -3.15
N VAL A 187 22.16 10.80 -4.35
CA VAL A 187 21.36 11.96 -4.79
C VAL A 187 20.16 12.18 -3.87
N VAL A 188 19.42 11.12 -3.52
CA VAL A 188 18.29 11.21 -2.59
C VAL A 188 18.74 11.69 -1.21
N SER A 189 19.87 11.19 -0.70
CA SER A 189 20.40 11.56 0.62
C SER A 189 20.83 13.03 0.66
N ILE A 190 21.46 13.53 -0.41
CA ILE A 190 21.81 14.95 -0.55
C ILE A 190 20.53 15.80 -0.58
N GLY A 191 19.52 15.39 -1.36
CA GLY A 191 18.23 16.10 -1.43
C GLY A 191 17.57 16.22 -0.06
N VAL A 192 17.54 15.13 0.71
CA VAL A 192 17.02 15.14 2.09
C VAL A 192 17.85 16.04 3.00
N ALA A 193 19.18 15.99 2.91
CA ALA A 193 20.06 16.82 3.74
C ALA A 193 19.89 18.32 3.47
N VAL A 194 19.88 18.72 2.20
CA VAL A 194 19.65 20.13 1.80
C VAL A 194 18.30 20.60 2.30
N ALA A 195 17.24 19.84 1.99
CA ALA A 195 15.91 20.28 2.33
C ALA A 195 15.63 20.26 3.85
N THR A 196 16.37 19.43 4.62
CA THR A 196 16.41 19.46 6.10
C THR A 196 17.00 20.76 6.63
N VAL A 197 18.14 21.22 6.07
CA VAL A 197 18.81 22.45 6.52
C VAL A 197 17.98 23.70 6.19
N THR A 198 17.19 23.65 5.12
CA THR A 198 16.30 24.75 4.70
C THR A 198 14.94 24.76 5.38
N ASP A 199 14.64 23.80 6.28
CA ASP A 199 13.33 23.78 6.94
C ASP A 199 13.23 24.87 8.02
N LEU A 200 12.24 25.74 7.86
CA LEU A 200 11.96 26.86 8.77
C LEU A 200 11.39 26.41 10.11
N GLN A 201 10.82 25.19 10.20
CA GLN A 201 10.24 24.63 11.43
C GLN A 201 11.13 23.54 12.05
N PHE A 202 12.45 23.63 11.84
CA PHE A 202 13.38 22.64 12.35
C PHE A 202 13.43 22.62 13.89
N SER A 203 13.26 21.45 14.47
CA SER A 203 13.43 21.19 15.91
C SER A 203 14.46 20.08 16.10
N LEU A 204 15.50 20.32 16.91
CA LEU A 204 16.51 19.30 17.22
C LEU A 204 15.90 18.04 17.84
N PHE A 205 14.93 18.21 18.74
CA PHE A 205 14.22 17.08 19.34
C PHE A 205 13.47 16.26 18.28
N GLY A 206 12.71 16.95 17.42
CA GLY A 206 12.01 16.31 16.31
C GLY A 206 12.96 15.60 15.34
N ALA A 207 14.12 16.19 15.04
CA ALA A 207 15.16 15.59 14.22
C ALA A 207 15.76 14.33 14.86
N CYS A 208 16.06 14.35 16.15
CA CYS A 208 16.51 13.16 16.89
C CYS A 208 15.46 12.04 16.85
N VAL A 209 14.17 12.37 17.05
CA VAL A 209 13.08 11.41 16.93
C VAL A 209 12.99 10.83 15.52
N ALA A 210 13.14 11.65 14.48
CA ALA A 210 13.13 11.18 13.09
C ALA A 210 14.32 10.27 12.77
N LEU A 211 15.52 10.57 13.26
CA LEU A 211 16.69 9.70 13.13
C LEU A 211 16.48 8.37 13.86
N ALA A 212 15.96 8.42 15.09
CA ALA A 212 15.62 7.23 15.87
C ALA A 212 14.51 6.40 15.19
N TRP A 213 13.59 7.03 14.46
CA TRP A 213 12.52 6.39 13.71
C TRP A 213 13.01 5.62 12.46
N ILE A 214 14.06 6.10 11.79
CA ILE A 214 14.57 5.51 10.55
C ILE A 214 15.04 4.06 10.78
N ILE A 215 15.74 3.80 11.88
CA ILE A 215 16.32 2.49 12.20
C ILE A 215 15.25 1.38 12.30
N PRO A 216 14.27 1.46 13.23
CA PRO A 216 13.22 0.45 13.33
C PRO A 216 12.38 0.40 12.05
N SER A 217 12.22 1.50 11.31
CA SER A 217 11.50 1.49 10.03
C SER A 217 12.22 0.71 8.94
N ALA A 218 13.54 0.79 8.88
CA ALA A 218 14.34 -0.01 7.96
C ALA A 218 14.27 -1.49 8.33
N VAL A 219 14.49 -1.82 9.61
CA VAL A 219 14.40 -3.21 10.12
C VAL A 219 13.02 -3.79 9.87
N ASN A 220 11.95 -3.01 10.13
CA ASN A 220 10.57 -3.40 9.89
C ASN A 220 10.37 -3.85 8.44
N LYS A 221 10.76 -2.99 7.48
CA LYS A 221 10.61 -3.27 6.05
C LYS A 221 11.43 -4.49 5.60
N ILE A 222 12.64 -4.66 6.11
CA ILE A 222 13.50 -5.82 5.80
C ILE A 222 12.85 -7.11 6.33
N LEU A 223 12.40 -7.12 7.57
CA LEU A 223 11.79 -8.30 8.20
C LEU A 223 10.46 -8.65 7.54
N TRP A 224 9.63 -7.64 7.23
CA TRP A 224 8.40 -7.79 6.46
C TRP A 224 8.66 -8.44 5.10
N SER A 225 9.58 -7.87 4.31
CA SER A 225 9.97 -8.39 2.99
C SER A 225 10.52 -9.82 3.08
N THR A 226 11.32 -10.11 4.11
CA THR A 226 11.90 -11.44 4.32
C THR A 226 10.82 -12.49 4.56
N LEU A 227 9.81 -12.20 5.39
CA LEU A 227 8.70 -13.12 5.66
C LEU A 227 7.80 -13.31 4.43
N GLN A 228 7.58 -12.26 3.64
CA GLN A 228 6.82 -12.38 2.38
C GLN A 228 7.56 -13.22 1.34
N GLN A 229 8.85 -12.95 1.12
CA GLN A 229 9.62 -13.58 0.04
C GLN A 229 10.15 -14.97 0.38
N ARG A 230 10.66 -15.19 1.59
CA ARG A 230 11.29 -16.47 1.97
C ARG A 230 10.31 -17.47 2.55
N GLU A 231 9.36 -16.98 3.33
CA GLU A 231 8.38 -17.82 4.02
C GLU A 231 7.00 -17.84 3.33
N SER A 232 6.88 -17.19 2.16
CA SER A 232 5.66 -17.16 1.33
C SER A 232 4.41 -16.65 2.05
N TRP A 233 4.58 -15.75 3.03
CA TRP A 233 3.44 -15.12 3.70
C TRP A 233 2.74 -14.14 2.77
N THR A 234 1.42 -14.24 2.69
CA THR A 234 0.61 -13.18 2.08
C THR A 234 0.61 -11.94 2.99
N ALA A 235 0.60 -10.75 2.39
CA ALA A 235 0.61 -9.48 3.13
C ALA A 235 -0.53 -9.43 4.17
N LEU A 236 -1.74 -9.82 3.78
CA LEU A 236 -2.91 -9.79 4.65
C LEU A 236 -2.83 -10.80 5.80
N ALA A 237 -2.33 -12.02 5.56
CA ALA A 237 -2.13 -12.99 6.64
C ALA A 237 -1.06 -12.51 7.63
N LEU A 238 0.00 -11.87 7.13
CA LEU A 238 1.07 -11.30 7.94
C LEU A 238 0.56 -10.13 8.79
N MET A 239 -0.25 -9.23 8.23
CA MET A 239 -0.92 -8.14 8.96
C MET A 239 -1.79 -8.70 10.08
N TRP A 240 -2.63 -9.70 9.78
CA TRP A 240 -3.53 -10.31 10.78
C TRP A 240 -2.77 -10.90 11.96
N LYS A 241 -1.64 -11.56 11.71
CA LYS A 241 -0.83 -12.20 12.77
C LYS A 241 0.03 -11.22 13.56
N THR A 242 0.51 -10.15 12.94
CA THR A 242 1.40 -9.17 13.60
C THR A 242 0.64 -8.09 14.35
N THR A 243 -0.53 -7.68 13.87
CA THR A 243 -1.34 -6.60 14.48
C THR A 243 -1.64 -6.77 15.98
N PRO A 244 -2.08 -7.94 16.50
CA PRO A 244 -2.30 -8.08 17.94
C PRO A 244 -1.02 -7.93 18.77
N ILE A 245 0.13 -8.35 18.23
CA ILE A 245 1.44 -8.18 18.86
C ILE A 245 1.83 -6.69 18.86
N THR A 246 1.64 -6.02 17.73
CA THR A 246 1.86 -4.57 17.59
C THR A 246 0.99 -3.78 18.56
N LEU A 247 -0.29 -4.15 18.73
CA LEU A 247 -1.21 -3.52 19.69
C LEU A 247 -0.72 -3.65 21.13
N PHE A 248 -0.29 -4.85 21.52
CA PHE A 248 0.26 -5.10 22.86
C PHE A 248 1.46 -4.19 23.15
N PHE A 249 2.42 -4.11 22.21
CA PHE A 249 3.59 -3.26 22.40
C PHE A 249 3.27 -1.76 22.32
N LEU A 250 2.35 -1.34 21.44
CA LEU A 250 1.87 0.04 21.42
C LEU A 250 1.24 0.42 22.75
N ALA A 251 0.41 -0.44 23.34
CA ALA A 251 -0.18 -0.20 24.66
C ALA A 251 0.90 0.00 25.74
N THR A 252 1.96 -0.80 25.70
CA THR A 252 3.11 -0.64 26.59
C THR A 252 3.88 0.67 26.33
N LEU A 253 3.93 1.17 25.09
CA LEU A 253 4.63 2.42 24.74
C LEU A 253 3.84 3.68 25.13
N ILE A 254 2.52 3.62 25.25
CA ILE A 254 1.66 4.76 25.64
C ILE A 254 2.21 5.49 26.88
N PRO A 255 2.42 4.86 28.05
CA PRO A 255 2.84 5.58 29.26
C PRO A 255 4.23 6.23 29.15
N PHE A 256 5.08 5.81 28.21
CA PHE A 256 6.43 6.36 28.05
C PHE A 256 6.48 7.59 27.14
N PHE A 257 5.62 7.64 26.12
CA PHE A 257 5.69 8.65 25.06
C PHE A 257 4.49 9.60 25.03
N ASP A 258 3.36 9.15 25.56
CA ASP A 258 2.13 9.94 25.67
C ASP A 258 1.95 10.39 27.13
N PRO A 259 1.68 11.68 27.40
CA PRO A 259 1.43 12.13 28.76
C PRO A 259 0.16 11.48 29.33
N PRO A 260 0.05 11.29 30.67
CA PRO A 260 -1.13 10.71 31.31
C PRO A 260 -2.30 11.71 31.27
N GLY A 261 -2.97 11.80 30.12
CA GLY A 261 -4.09 12.73 29.90
C GLY A 261 -5.08 12.27 28.82
N VAL A 262 -4.96 11.04 28.33
CA VAL A 262 -5.84 10.49 27.28
C VAL A 262 -7.30 10.44 27.76
N PHE A 263 -7.49 10.11 29.05
CA PHE A 263 -8.81 10.05 29.68
C PHE A 263 -9.39 11.43 30.01
N SER A 264 -8.55 12.46 30.12
CA SER A 264 -8.95 13.85 30.36
C SER A 264 -9.11 14.66 29.07
N TYR A 265 -9.01 14.02 27.91
CA TYR A 265 -9.23 14.65 26.62
C TYR A 265 -10.73 14.94 26.40
N ASP A 266 -11.05 16.07 25.76
CA ASP A 266 -12.43 16.45 25.43
C ASP A 266 -12.98 15.59 24.28
N TRP A 267 -13.56 14.45 24.66
CA TRP A 267 -14.22 13.51 23.76
C TRP A 267 -15.55 14.06 23.26
N ASN A 268 -15.50 14.85 22.19
CA ASN A 268 -16.68 15.30 21.45
C ASN A 268 -16.91 14.41 20.21
N PHE A 269 -18.17 14.21 19.82
CA PHE A 269 -18.56 13.45 18.63
C PHE A 269 -17.75 13.84 17.39
N ARG A 270 -17.54 15.15 17.16
CA ARG A 270 -16.74 15.65 16.04
C ARG A 270 -15.28 15.19 16.11
N ASN A 271 -14.66 15.28 17.29
CA ASN A 271 -13.25 14.92 17.47
C ASN A 271 -13.07 13.40 17.33
N THR A 272 -13.96 12.62 17.94
CA THR A 272 -13.99 11.16 17.80
C THR A 272 -14.21 10.73 16.35
N ALA A 273 -15.12 11.37 15.62
CA ALA A 273 -15.36 11.09 14.20
C ALA A 273 -14.12 11.36 13.34
N LEU A 274 -13.38 12.44 13.60
CA LEU A 274 -12.13 12.76 12.90
C LEU A 274 -11.03 11.74 13.21
N ILE A 275 -10.91 11.33 14.48
CA ILE A 275 -9.97 10.28 14.89
C ILE A 275 -10.31 8.95 14.20
N LEU A 276 -11.59 8.56 14.18
CA LEU A 276 -12.03 7.35 13.50
C LEU A 276 -11.82 7.43 11.99
N LEU A 277 -12.08 8.58 11.36
CA LEU A 277 -11.81 8.79 9.94
C LEU A 277 -10.32 8.63 9.62
N SER A 278 -9.44 9.16 10.48
CA SER A 278 -7.99 8.95 10.35
C SER A 278 -7.62 7.47 10.47
N ALA A 279 -8.28 6.73 11.37
CA ALA A 279 -8.06 5.29 11.53
C ALA A 279 -8.53 4.49 10.31
N VAL A 280 -9.66 4.87 9.69
CA VAL A 280 -10.13 4.26 8.44
C VAL A 280 -9.14 4.52 7.31
N LEU A 281 -8.64 5.75 7.16
CA LEU A 281 -7.57 6.06 6.19
C LEU A 281 -6.29 5.26 6.48
N GLY A 282 -5.95 5.06 7.75
CA GLY A 282 -4.84 4.22 8.18
C GLY A 282 -5.01 2.76 7.75
N PHE A 283 -6.20 2.19 7.92
CA PHE A 283 -6.52 0.85 7.42
C PHE A 283 -6.45 0.78 5.89
N LEU A 284 -7.04 1.75 5.19
CA LEU A 284 -7.02 1.82 3.73
C LEU A 284 -5.60 1.89 3.19
N LEU A 285 -4.69 2.61 3.87
CA LEU A 285 -3.27 2.67 3.49
C LEU A 285 -2.61 1.30 3.60
N GLN A 286 -2.84 0.60 4.72
CA GLN A 286 -2.24 -0.72 4.93
C GLN A 286 -2.79 -1.73 3.91
N TRP A 287 -4.10 -1.67 3.64
CA TRP A 287 -4.78 -2.51 2.66
C TRP A 287 -4.30 -2.22 1.23
N SER A 288 -4.21 -0.95 0.83
CA SER A 288 -3.72 -0.56 -0.50
C SER A 288 -2.26 -0.93 -0.69
N GLY A 289 -1.43 -0.79 0.35
CA GLY A 289 -0.03 -1.21 0.32
C GLY A 289 0.10 -2.72 0.17
N ALA A 290 -0.72 -3.49 0.88
CA ALA A 290 -0.77 -4.94 0.75
C ALA A 290 -1.19 -5.39 -0.67
N LEU A 291 -2.16 -4.70 -1.28
CA LEU A 291 -2.61 -4.97 -2.66
C LEU A 291 -1.61 -4.52 -3.72
N ALA A 292 -0.85 -3.46 -3.49
CA ALA A 292 0.16 -2.98 -4.44
C ALA A 292 1.43 -3.84 -4.45
N LEU A 293 1.69 -4.57 -3.36
CA LEU A 293 2.88 -5.42 -3.19
C LEU A 293 2.62 -6.92 -3.40
N GLY A 294 1.35 -7.36 -3.42
CA GLY A 294 0.93 -8.75 -3.67
C GLY A 294 0.61 -9.00 -5.14
#